data_AF-A0A0T6LY38-F1
#
_entry.id   AF-A0A0T6LY38-F1
#
_cell.length_a   1.000
_cell.length_b   1.000
_cell.length_c   1.000
_cell.angle_alpha   90.00
_cell.angle_beta   90.00
_cell.angle_gamma   90.00
#
_symmetry.space_group_name_H-M   'P 1'
#
loop_
_entity.id
_entity.type
_entity.pdbx_description
1 polymer ?
#
loop_
_entity_poly.entity_id
_entity_poly.type
_entity_poly.pdbx_seq_one_letter_code
_entity_poly.pdbx_strand_id
1 'polypeptide(L)' 'MDRGEDDLELYAVFAARLKQAHARVRALDLPEPAAATLTRRLLVITAAAKHDLAHAARRLDRLMQELDEAGPDVTKRP' A
#
# COMPACT_ATOMS: atom_id res chain seq x y z
N MET A 1 -7.44 25.86 12.06
CA MET A 1 -7.43 24.71 11.13
C MET A 1 -8.23 23.62 11.80
N ASP A 2 -9.34 23.26 11.17
CA ASP A 2 -10.33 22.33 11.71
C ASP A 2 -9.78 20.91 11.62
N ARG A 3 -9.65 20.22 12.75
CA ARG A 3 -9.03 18.88 12.85
C ARG A 3 -9.71 17.83 11.94
N GLY A 4 -10.94 18.08 11.48
CA GLY A 4 -11.68 17.21 10.57
C GLY A 4 -11.27 17.27 9.10
N GLU A 5 -10.73 18.40 8.62
CA GLU A 5 -10.30 18.55 7.22
C GLU A 5 -8.96 17.84 6.97
N ASP A 6 -8.03 17.94 7.92
CA ASP A 6 -6.73 17.24 7.92
C ASP A 6 -6.92 15.70 7.87
N ASP A 7 -7.89 15.18 8.60
CA ASP A 7 -8.18 13.74 8.65
C ASP A 7 -8.80 13.24 7.33
N LEU A 8 -9.67 14.05 6.70
CA LEU A 8 -10.24 13.75 5.39
C LEU A 8 -9.18 13.75 4.28
N GLU A 9 -8.28 14.73 4.29
CA GLU A 9 -7.21 14.81 3.29
C GLU A 9 -6.24 13.63 3.44
N LEU A 10 -5.86 13.29 4.68
CA LEU A 10 -5.03 12.13 4.95
C LEU A 10 -5.71 10.82 4.52
N TYR A 11 -7.02 10.71 4.73
CA TYR A 11 -7.80 9.56 4.30
C TYR A 11 -7.86 9.46 2.78
N ALA A 12 -8.06 10.59 2.08
CA ALA A 12 -8.08 10.65 0.62
C ALA A 12 -6.73 10.23 0.02
N VAL A 13 -5.62 10.73 0.58
CA VAL A 13 -4.26 10.33 0.18
C VAL A 13 -4.04 8.84 0.44
N PHE A 14 -4.46 8.34 1.59
CA PHE A 14 -4.38 6.92 1.93
C PHE A 14 -5.15 6.04 0.95
N ALA A 15 -6.40 6.39 0.64
CA ALA A 15 -7.25 5.67 -0.30
C ALA A 15 -6.65 5.67 -1.73
N ALA A 16 -6.10 6.81 -2.18
CA ALA A 16 -5.42 6.91 -3.47
C ALA A 16 -4.20 5.98 -3.54
N ARG A 17 -3.38 5.94 -2.48
CA ARG A 17 -2.22 5.04 -2.39
C ARG A 17 -2.64 3.57 -2.35
N LEU A 18 -3.72 3.24 -1.66
CA LEU A 18 -4.23 1.87 -1.59
C LEU A 18 -4.65 1.38 -2.98
N LYS A 19 -5.34 2.23 -3.75
CA LYS A 19 -5.71 1.94 -5.14
C LYS A 19 -4.47 1.71 -6.02
N GLN A 20 -3.44 2.53 -5.86
CA GLN A 20 -2.18 2.38 -6.59
C GLN A 20 -1.46 1.08 -6.24
N ALA A 21 -1.47 0.67 -4.96
CA ALA A 21 -0.92 -0.60 -4.51
C ALA A 21 -1.63 -1.78 -5.19
N HIS A 22 -2.97 -1.79 -5.18
CA HIS A 22 -3.75 -2.83 -5.87
C HIS A 22 -3.45 -2.88 -7.37
N ALA A 23 -3.28 -1.73 -8.03
CA ALA A 23 -2.94 -1.68 -9.44
C ALA A 23 -1.54 -2.26 -9.72
N ARG A 24 -0.54 -1.92 -8.90
CA ARG A 24 0.83 -2.49 -9.00
C ARG A 24 0.85 -3.99 -8.78
N VAL A 25 0.17 -4.50 -7.76
CA VAL A 25 0.07 -5.94 -7.48
C VAL A 25 -0.50 -6.68 -8.69
N ARG A 26 -1.50 -6.10 -9.35
CA ARG A 26 -2.09 -6.67 -10.56
C ARG A 26 -1.19 -6.53 -11.80
N ALA A 27 -0.36 -5.49 -11.86
CA ALA A 27 0.59 -5.28 -12.96
C ALA A 27 1.83 -6.19 -12.87
N LEU A 28 2.22 -6.60 -11.66
CA LEU A 28 3.38 -7.49 -11.42
C LEU A 28 3.14 -8.96 -11.81
N ASP A 29 1.93 -9.33 -12.24
CA ASP A 29 1.52 -10.71 -12.61
C ASP A 29 2.03 -11.76 -11.60
N LEU A 30 1.88 -11.45 -10.30
CA LEU A 30 2.39 -12.32 -9.25
C LEU A 30 1.59 -13.63 -9.19
N PRO A 31 2.24 -14.75 -8.85
CA PRO A 31 1.54 -16.01 -8.65
C PRO A 31 0.48 -15.88 -7.52
N GLU A 32 -0.66 -16.57 -7.68
CA GLU A 32 -1.80 -16.51 -6.75
C GLU A 32 -1.46 -16.47 -5.25
N PRO A 33 -0.55 -17.31 -4.70
CA PRO A 33 -0.21 -17.26 -3.28
C PRO A 33 0.46 -15.94 -2.85
N ALA A 34 1.26 -15.32 -3.72
CA ALA A 34 1.90 -14.04 -3.45
C ALA A 34 0.89 -12.88 -3.54
N ALA A 35 0.03 -12.89 -4.56
CA ALA A 35 -1.05 -11.92 -4.72
C ALA A 35 -2.05 -11.96 -3.53
N ALA A 36 -2.39 -13.16 -3.07
CA ALA A 36 -3.26 -13.36 -1.89
C ALA A 36 -2.61 -12.82 -0.60
N THR A 37 -1.31 -13.04 -0.43
CA THR A 37 -0.55 -12.52 0.72
C THR A 37 -0.52 -10.99 0.73
N LEU A 38 -0.25 -10.36 -0.43
CA LEU A 38 -0.28 -8.92 -0.61
C LEU A 38 -1.66 -8.32 -0.35
N THR A 39 -2.70 -8.94 -0.90
CA THR A 39 -4.08 -8.54 -0.68
C THR A 39 -4.45 -8.61 0.80
N ARG A 40 -4.02 -9.67 1.50
CA ARG A 40 -4.23 -9.80 2.94
C ARG A 40 -3.50 -8.71 3.75
N ARG A 41 -2.26 -8.36 3.37
CA ARG A 41 -1.52 -7.24 3.98
C ARG A 41 -2.27 -5.91 3.79
N LEU A 42 -2.80 -5.64 2.59
CA LEU A 42 -3.60 -4.46 2.30
C LEU A 42 -4.87 -4.38 3.17
N LEU A 43 -5.58 -5.50 3.36
CA LEU A 43 -6.75 -5.56 4.24
C LEU A 43 -6.42 -5.23 5.70
N VAL A 44 -5.31 -5.75 6.22
CA VAL A 44 -4.86 -5.44 7.60
C VAL A 44 -4.51 -3.95 7.74
N ILE A 45 -3.88 -3.36 6.72
CA ILE A 45 -3.54 -1.92 6.70
C ILE A 45 -4.81 -1.07 6.68
N THR A 46 -5.80 -1.41 5.86
CA THR A 46 -7.11 -0.72 5.81
C THR A 46 -7.89 -0.88 7.11
N ALA A 47 -7.82 -2.04 7.77
CA ALA A 47 -8.44 -2.24 9.07
C ALA A 47 -7.76 -1.36 10.15
N ALA A 48 -6.43 -1.28 10.14
CA ALA A 48 -5.68 -0.40 11.03
C ALA A 48 -6.00 1.08 10.79
N ALA A 49 -6.24 1.49 9.54
CA ALA A 49 -6.56 2.88 9.18
C ALA A 49 -7.83 3.41 9.86
N LYS A 50 -8.76 2.52 10.24
CA LYS A 50 -9.98 2.89 10.99
C LYS A 50 -9.69 3.36 12.42
N HIS A 51 -8.57 2.95 12.98
CA HIS A 51 -8.17 3.25 14.36
C HIS A 51 -6.97 4.20 14.41
N ASP A 52 -6.03 4.04 13.48
CA ASP A 52 -4.80 4.81 13.39
C ASP A 52 -4.38 4.98 11.92
N LEU A 53 -4.89 6.05 11.31
CA LEU A 53 -4.66 6.37 9.91
C LEU A 53 -3.19 6.69 9.63
N ALA A 54 -2.52 7.39 10.54
CA ALA A 54 -1.11 7.74 10.40
C ALA A 54 -0.21 6.49 10.39
N HIS A 55 -0.47 5.53 11.29
CA HIS A 55 0.24 4.26 11.32
C HIS A 55 -0.04 3.40 10.09
N ALA A 56 -1.30 3.35 9.65
CA ALA A 56 -1.68 2.66 8.44
C ALA A 56 -0.99 3.24 7.19
N ALA A 57 -0.94 4.57 7.07
CA ALA A 57 -0.27 5.26 5.97
C ALA A 57 1.22 4.92 5.90
N ARG A 58 1.93 4.89 7.04
CA ARG A 58 3.35 4.48 7.09
C ARG A 58 3.55 3.04 6.65
N ARG A 59 2.65 2.12 7.04
CA ARG A 59 2.71 0.72 6.61
C ARG A 59 2.44 0.56 5.12
N LEU A 60 1.49 1.32 4.58
CA LEU A 60 1.20 1.32 3.15
C LEU A 60 2.37 1.86 2.34
N ASP A 61 3.01 2.92 2.81
CA ASP A 61 4.20 3.49 2.18
C ASP A 61 5.35 2.47 2.10
N ARG A 62 5.65 1.78 3.22
CA ARG A 62 6.65 0.70 3.24
C ARG A 62 6.31 -0.42 2.27
N LEU A 63 5.04 -0.84 2.21
CA LEU A 63 4.61 -1.87 1.27
C LEU A 63 4.80 -1.43 -0.19
N MET A 64 4.53 -0.17 -0.49
CA MET A 64 4.74 0.40 -1.82
C MET A 64 6.22 0.45 -2.18
N GLN A 65 7.09 0.78 -1.24
CA GLN A 65 8.55 0.70 -1.42
C GLN A 65 9.02 -0.73 -1.68
N GLU A 66 8.54 -1.71 -0.89
CA GLU A 66 8.83 -3.14 -1.13
C GLU A 66 8.38 -3.59 -2.54
N LEU A 67 7.24 -3.11 -3.03
CA LEU A 67 6.74 -3.42 -4.37
C LEU A 67 7.52 -2.70 -5.48
N ASP A 68 8.07 -1.52 -5.20
CA ASP A 68 8.92 -0.77 -6.13
C ASP A 68 10.31 -1.39 -6.24
N GLU A 69 10.91 -1.78 -5.10
CA GLU A 69 12.16 -2.56 -5.03
C GLU A 69 12.01 -3.95 -5.69
N ALA A 70 10.81 -4.54 -5.66
CA ALA A 70 10.53 -5.80 -6.36
C ALA A 70 10.30 -5.63 -7.87
N GLY A 71 10.19 -4.40 -8.39
CA GLY A 71 10.08 -4.07 -9.82
C GLY A 71 11.40 -3.57 -10.43
N PRO A 72 11.49 -3.46 -11.77
CA PRO A 72 12.31 -4.29 -12.67
C PRO A 72 13.84 -4.26 -12.45
N ASP A 73 14.35 -4.45 -11.23
CA ASP A 73 15.79 -4.68 -10.96
C ASP A 73 16.07 -6.14 -10.54
N VAL A 74 15.67 -7.10 -11.39
CA VAL A 74 16.19 -8.48 -11.33
C VAL A 74 17.19 -8.77 -12.46
N THR A 75 17.71 -7.75 -13.13
CA THR A 75 18.76 -7.89 -14.18
C THR A 75 20.16 -7.51 -13.74
N LYS A 76 20.42 -7.03 -12.52
CA LYS A 76 21.81 -6.85 -12.04
C LYS A 76 22.28 -8.04 -11.21
N ARG A 77 22.70 -9.07 -11.93
CA ARG A 77 23.62 -10.10 -11.43
C ARG A 77 25.03 -9.76 -11.91
N PRO A 78 26.02 -9.47 -11.03
CA PRO A 78 27.41 -9.76 -11.33
C PRO A 78 27.70 -11.26 -11.15
#